data_AF-A0A2V7QHW5-F1
#
_entry.id   AF-A0A2V7QHW5-F1
#
_cell.length_a   1.000
_cell.length_b   1.000
_cell.length_c   1.000
_cell.angle_alpha   90.00
_cell.angle_beta   90.00
_cell.angle_gamma   90.00
#
_symmetry.space_group_name_H-M   'P 1'
#
loop_
_entity.id
_entity.type
_entity.pdbx_description
1 polymer ?
#
loop_
_entity_poly.entity_id
_entity_poly.type
_entity_poly.pdbx_seq_one_letter_code
_entity_poly.pdbx_strand_id
1 'polypeptide(L)'
;MKVSLLLRRRLRELKRTPRELAEAVKVSEDYMADLVAGRRRPPAPSRSDLYTPMTKFLRLHRNDLPTCARAERASAAAAGRPDPRVSRQLLELCAPERQRVVQRRLARPDGGTLETVIVGRLLSVAQGFVNRKLEDEVGLRMAATRDGCTYLEARMRLLEFLDADSASLTPRDCEEFLRPRINTWDIDLETHAMRIVLR
;
A
#
# COMPACT_ATOMS: atom_id res chain seq x y z
N MET A 1 -11.65 -17.58 7.56
CA MET A 1 -11.33 -18.06 6.19
C MET A 1 -10.31 -17.12 5.58
N LYS A 2 -9.23 -17.64 4.96
CA LYS A 2 -8.21 -16.81 4.28
C LYS A 2 -8.66 -16.39 2.89
N VAL A 3 -8.14 -15.27 2.38
CA VAL A 3 -8.44 -14.79 1.01
C VAL A 3 -8.03 -15.84 -0.03
N SER A 4 -6.81 -16.37 0.07
CA SER A 4 -6.29 -17.40 -0.86
C SER A 4 -7.15 -18.66 -0.91
N LEU A 5 -7.72 -19.08 0.22
CA LEU A 5 -8.65 -20.23 0.28
C LEU A 5 -9.96 -19.93 -0.44
N LEU A 6 -10.55 -18.75 -0.22
CA LEU A 6 -11.78 -18.35 -0.89
C LEU A 6 -11.58 -18.23 -2.41
N LEU A 7 -10.47 -17.63 -2.85
CA LEU A 7 -10.13 -17.51 -4.27
C LEU A 7 -9.99 -18.90 -4.93
N ARG A 8 -9.19 -19.80 -4.35
CA ARG A 8 -8.99 -21.15 -4.89
C ARG A 8 -10.30 -21.94 -4.98
N ARG A 9 -11.13 -21.87 -3.95
CA ARG A 9 -12.44 -22.53 -3.94
C ARG A 9 -13.32 -22.03 -5.08
N ARG A 10 -13.48 -20.71 -5.22
CA ARG A 10 -14.35 -20.12 -6.24
C ARG A 10 -13.85 -20.29 -7.66
N LEU A 11 -12.55 -20.18 -7.89
CA LEU A 11 -11.95 -20.46 -9.21
C LEU A 11 -12.23 -21.91 -9.64
N ARG A 12 -12.10 -22.88 -8.71
CA ARG A 12 -12.41 -24.29 -8.99
C ARG A 12 -13.90 -24.50 -9.30
N GLU A 13 -14.79 -23.94 -8.50
CA GLU A 13 -16.25 -24.05 -8.69
C GLU A 13 -16.71 -23.44 -10.03
N LEU A 14 -16.08 -22.34 -10.46
CA LEU A 14 -16.39 -21.67 -11.72
C LEU A 14 -15.61 -22.19 -12.92
N LYS A 15 -14.71 -23.17 -12.72
CA LYS A 15 -13.78 -23.68 -13.75
C LYS A 15 -12.98 -22.56 -14.43
N ARG A 16 -12.46 -21.64 -13.61
CA ARG A 16 -11.65 -20.48 -14.04
C ARG A 16 -10.21 -20.59 -13.54
N THR A 17 -9.33 -19.85 -14.21
CA THR A 17 -7.89 -19.81 -13.91
C THR A 17 -7.48 -18.51 -13.20
N PRO A 18 -6.35 -18.51 -12.46
CA PRO A 18 -5.77 -17.29 -11.91
C PRO A 18 -5.44 -16.24 -12.99
N ARG A 19 -5.03 -16.68 -14.19
CA ARG A 19 -4.75 -15.81 -15.33
C ARG A 19 -5.98 -15.02 -15.79
N GLU A 20 -7.11 -15.71 -16.00
CA GLU A 20 -8.37 -15.03 -16.37
C GLU A 20 -8.81 -14.02 -15.30
N LEU A 21 -8.59 -14.35 -14.02
CA LEU A 21 -8.87 -13.43 -12.91
C LEU A 21 -7.91 -12.23 -12.92
N ALA A 22 -6.63 -12.43 -13.23
CA ALA A 22 -5.65 -11.36 -13.36
C ALA A 22 -6.04 -10.36 -14.48
N GLU A 23 -6.44 -10.89 -15.63
CA GLU A 23 -6.94 -10.11 -16.77
C GLU A 23 -8.19 -9.29 -16.38
N ALA A 24 -9.16 -9.92 -15.70
CA ALA A 24 -10.39 -9.26 -15.25
C ALA A 24 -10.16 -8.12 -14.24
N VAL A 25 -9.11 -8.23 -13.43
CA VAL A 25 -8.75 -7.25 -12.38
C VAL A 25 -7.70 -6.25 -12.88
N LYS A 26 -7.16 -6.44 -14.10
CA LYS A 26 -6.06 -5.65 -14.69
C LYS A 26 -4.82 -5.65 -13.79
N VAL A 27 -4.36 -6.84 -13.39
CA VAL A 27 -3.11 -7.08 -12.63
C VAL A 27 -2.26 -8.11 -13.37
N SER A 28 -0.97 -8.21 -13.02
CA SER A 28 -0.11 -9.24 -13.59
C SER A 28 -0.56 -10.65 -13.18
N GLU A 29 -0.25 -11.64 -14.03
CA GLU A 29 -0.54 -13.04 -13.72
C GLU A 29 0.15 -13.49 -12.44
N ASP A 30 1.41 -13.11 -12.24
CA ASP A 30 2.19 -13.42 -11.04
C ASP A 30 1.56 -12.85 -9.77
N TYR A 31 1.08 -11.60 -9.82
CA TYR A 31 0.39 -10.97 -8.69
C TYR A 31 -0.81 -11.80 -8.25
N MET A 32 -1.64 -12.22 -9.21
CA MET A 32 -2.82 -13.01 -8.92
C MET A 32 -2.46 -14.44 -8.50
N ALA A 33 -1.47 -15.06 -9.14
CA ALA A 33 -0.98 -16.39 -8.80
C ALA A 33 -0.45 -16.44 -7.36
N ASP A 34 0.32 -15.45 -6.94
CA ASP A 34 0.82 -15.34 -5.57
C ASP A 34 -0.30 -15.11 -4.55
N LEU A 35 -1.30 -14.30 -4.89
CA LEU A 35 -2.47 -14.06 -4.04
C LEU A 35 -3.31 -15.32 -3.88
N VAL A 36 -3.53 -16.07 -4.96
CA VAL A 36 -4.26 -17.35 -4.96
C VAL A 36 -3.48 -18.44 -4.22
N ALA A 37 -2.16 -18.48 -4.37
CA ALA A 37 -1.28 -19.40 -3.64
C ALA A 37 -1.18 -19.07 -2.14
N GLY A 38 -1.46 -17.81 -1.76
CA GLY A 38 -1.26 -17.30 -0.40
C GLY A 38 0.20 -16.96 -0.10
N ARG A 39 1.03 -16.76 -1.12
CA ARG A 39 2.41 -16.27 -1.00
C ARG A 39 2.48 -14.76 -0.81
N ARG A 40 1.46 -14.04 -1.31
CA ARG A 40 1.30 -12.59 -1.13
C ARG A 40 0.24 -12.31 -0.05
N ARG A 41 0.52 -11.31 0.79
CA ARG A 41 -0.46 -10.78 1.75
C ARG A 41 -1.65 -10.19 0.98
N PRO A 42 -2.90 -10.42 1.42
CA PRO A 42 -4.05 -9.84 0.73
C PRO A 42 -3.98 -8.30 0.75
N PRO A 43 -4.47 -7.62 -0.31
CA PRO A 43 -4.56 -6.16 -0.35
C PRO A 43 -5.25 -5.55 0.87
N ALA A 44 -5.07 -4.25 1.10
CA ALA A 44 -5.78 -3.58 2.18
C ALA A 44 -7.31 -3.70 1.96
N PRO A 45 -8.14 -3.95 3.00
CA PRO A 45 -9.58 -4.24 2.81
C PRO A 45 -10.38 -3.12 2.12
N SER A 46 -9.86 -1.89 2.13
CA SER A 46 -10.42 -0.72 1.45
C SER A 46 -10.13 -0.65 -0.05
N ARG A 47 -9.31 -1.57 -0.60
CA ARG A 47 -8.91 -1.62 -2.01
C ARG A 47 -10.04 -2.09 -2.93
N SER A 48 -11.07 -1.25 -3.07
CA SER A 48 -12.23 -1.48 -3.95
C SER A 48 -11.82 -1.64 -5.41
N ASP A 49 -10.74 -0.98 -5.83
CA ASP A 49 -10.12 -1.09 -7.14
C ASP A 49 -9.73 -2.54 -7.51
N LEU A 50 -9.43 -3.37 -6.50
CA LEU A 50 -9.14 -4.80 -6.67
C LEU A 50 -10.35 -5.66 -6.30
N TYR A 51 -10.95 -5.44 -5.13
CA TYR A 51 -11.99 -6.34 -4.63
C TYR A 51 -13.30 -6.27 -5.41
N THR A 52 -13.69 -5.11 -5.95
CA THR A 52 -14.89 -5.00 -6.77
C THR A 52 -14.82 -5.83 -8.05
N PRO A 53 -13.78 -5.71 -8.91
CA PRO A 53 -13.66 -6.59 -10.08
C PRO A 53 -13.46 -8.06 -9.70
N MET A 54 -12.70 -8.37 -8.63
CA MET A 54 -12.53 -9.75 -8.17
C MET A 54 -13.84 -10.40 -7.74
N THR A 55 -14.64 -9.73 -6.90
CA THR A 55 -15.94 -10.26 -6.43
C THR A 55 -16.92 -10.42 -7.59
N LYS A 56 -16.94 -9.48 -8.53
CA LYS A 56 -17.74 -9.58 -9.77
C LYS A 56 -17.37 -10.81 -10.60
N PHE A 57 -16.07 -11.02 -10.87
CA PHE A 57 -15.58 -12.17 -11.62
C PHE A 57 -15.91 -13.50 -10.93
N LEU A 58 -15.75 -13.56 -9.61
CA LEU A 58 -15.95 -14.76 -8.79
C LEU A 58 -17.41 -14.99 -8.37
N ARG A 59 -18.34 -14.12 -8.79
CA ARG A 59 -19.76 -14.13 -8.39
C ARG A 59 -19.92 -14.25 -6.87
N LEU A 60 -19.18 -13.41 -6.15
CA LEU A 60 -19.19 -13.29 -4.69
C LEU A 60 -19.95 -12.03 -4.28
N HIS A 61 -20.40 -11.99 -3.03
CA HIS A 61 -20.93 -10.76 -2.47
C HIS A 61 -19.79 -9.75 -2.27
N ARG A 62 -20.11 -8.45 -2.43
CA ARG A 62 -19.13 -7.34 -2.41
C ARG A 62 -18.22 -7.32 -1.17
N ASN A 63 -18.68 -7.88 -0.05
CA ASN A 63 -17.96 -7.87 1.23
C ASN A 63 -17.20 -9.17 1.53
N ASP A 64 -17.32 -10.23 0.73
CA ASP A 64 -16.75 -11.54 1.06
C ASP A 64 -15.21 -11.49 1.12
N LEU A 65 -14.58 -10.92 0.09
CA LEU A 65 -13.13 -10.77 0.01
C LEU A 65 -12.59 -9.71 0.99
N PRO A 66 -13.14 -8.48 1.08
CA PRO A 66 -12.70 -7.49 2.07
C PRO A 66 -12.79 -7.98 3.51
N THR A 67 -13.82 -8.75 3.86
CA THR A 67 -13.98 -9.29 5.23
C THR A 67 -12.89 -10.32 5.55
N CYS A 68 -12.57 -11.21 4.60
CA CYS A 68 -11.47 -12.15 4.75
C CYS A 68 -10.12 -11.43 4.85
N ALA A 69 -9.89 -10.42 4.01
CA ALA A 69 -8.67 -9.62 4.01
C ALA A 69 -8.48 -8.89 5.35
N ARG A 70 -9.55 -8.32 5.92
CA ARG A 70 -9.51 -7.65 7.22
C ARG A 70 -9.12 -8.62 8.33
N ALA A 71 -9.76 -9.79 8.39
CA ALA A 71 -9.43 -10.80 9.38
C ALA A 71 -7.97 -11.29 9.25
N GLU A 72 -7.53 -11.58 8.02
CA GLU A 72 -6.18 -12.07 7.74
C GLU A 72 -5.10 -11.03 8.07
N ARG A 73 -5.33 -9.75 7.72
CA ARG A 73 -4.41 -8.66 8.07
C ARG A 73 -4.43 -8.28 9.55
N ALA A 74 -5.54 -8.45 10.25
CA ALA A 74 -5.61 -8.24 11.70
C ALA A 74 -4.82 -9.32 12.47
N SER A 75 -4.86 -10.57 12.02
CA SER A 75 -4.05 -11.65 12.58
C SER A 75 -2.57 -11.52 12.22
N ALA A 76 -2.25 -10.88 11.10
CA ALA A 76 -0.90 -10.54 10.68
C ALA A 76 -0.62 -9.05 10.98
N ALA A 77 -0.52 -8.70 12.27
CA ALA A 77 -0.03 -7.38 12.68
C ALA A 77 1.25 -7.04 11.91
N ALA A 78 1.41 -5.79 11.47
CA ALA A 78 2.61 -5.36 10.77
C ALA A 78 3.81 -5.53 11.72
N ALA A 79 4.50 -6.64 11.58
CA ALA A 79 5.69 -6.97 12.36
C ALA A 79 6.88 -6.34 11.65
N GLY A 80 7.52 -5.37 12.31
CA GLY A 80 8.76 -4.79 11.81
C GLY A 80 8.85 -3.29 12.02
N ARG A 81 10.02 -2.85 12.45
CA ARG A 81 10.43 -1.45 12.40
C ARG A 81 10.65 -1.07 10.92
N PRO A 82 10.33 0.15 10.49
CA PRO A 82 10.66 0.63 9.15
C PRO A 82 12.15 0.47 8.83
N ASP A 83 12.50 0.33 7.54
CA ASP A 83 13.89 0.32 7.09
C ASP A 83 14.61 1.60 7.59
N PRO A 84 15.78 1.50 8.25
CA PRO A 84 16.51 2.66 8.75
C PRO A 84 16.80 3.75 7.69
N ARG A 85 16.94 3.36 6.42
CA ARG A 85 17.13 4.30 5.30
C ARG A 85 15.85 5.08 5.00
N VAL A 86 14.69 4.41 5.04
CA VAL A 86 13.37 5.05 4.92
C VAL A 86 13.17 6.04 6.05
N SER A 87 13.46 5.63 7.28
CA SER A 87 13.35 6.49 8.45
C SER A 87 14.21 7.75 8.33
N ARG A 88 15.42 7.62 7.80
CA ARG A 88 16.32 8.76 7.55
C ARG A 88 15.74 9.71 6.51
N GLN A 89 15.31 9.21 5.35
CA GLN A 89 14.73 10.03 4.29
C GLN A 89 13.47 10.78 4.75
N LEU A 90 12.63 10.12 5.57
CA LEU A 90 11.44 10.76 6.12
C LEU A 90 11.78 11.79 7.20
N LEU A 91 12.80 11.53 8.02
CA LEU A 91 13.28 12.50 9.01
C LEU A 91 13.90 13.75 8.36
N GLU A 92 14.47 13.65 7.16
CA GLU A 92 14.93 14.81 6.37
C GLU A 92 13.77 15.74 5.96
N LEU A 93 12.54 15.22 5.85
CA LEU A 93 11.33 16.02 5.58
C LEU A 93 10.73 16.62 6.87
N CYS A 94 11.24 16.26 8.05
CA CYS A 94 10.76 16.80 9.31
C CYS A 94 11.12 18.29 9.44
N ALA A 95 10.26 19.07 10.06
CA ALA A 95 10.53 20.47 10.36
C ALA A 95 11.88 20.60 11.11
N PRO A 96 12.81 21.45 10.65
CA PRO A 96 14.19 21.47 11.15
C PRO A 96 14.28 21.76 12.65
N GLU A 97 13.35 22.56 13.17
CA GLU A 97 13.22 22.88 14.60
C GLU A 97 12.90 21.65 15.46
N ARG A 98 12.10 20.70 14.93
CA ARG A 98 11.62 19.51 15.64
C ARG A 98 12.49 18.28 15.37
N GLN A 99 13.25 18.27 14.27
CA GLN A 99 14.01 17.12 13.79
C GLN A 99 14.93 16.49 14.87
N ARG A 100 15.71 17.31 15.60
CA ARG A 100 16.59 16.82 16.69
C ARG A 100 15.83 16.23 17.88
N VAL A 101 14.65 16.76 18.18
CA VAL A 101 13.81 16.27 19.29
C VAL A 101 13.19 14.93 18.91
N VAL A 102 12.63 14.85 17.69
CA VAL A 102 12.06 13.61 17.13
C VAL A 102 13.13 12.52 17.06
N GLN A 103 14.32 12.82 16.53
CA GLN A 103 15.41 11.85 16.45
C GLN A 103 15.77 11.26 17.82
N ARG A 104 15.87 12.11 18.86
CA ARG A 104 16.12 11.65 20.24
C ARG A 104 14.98 10.78 20.78
N ARG A 105 13.72 11.09 20.44
CA ARG A 105 12.57 10.28 20.84
C ARG A 105 12.56 8.92 20.17
N LEU A 106 12.91 8.85 18.88
CA LEU A 106 13.00 7.61 18.10
C LEU A 106 14.15 6.69 18.54
N ALA A 107 15.19 7.25 19.18
CA ALA A 107 16.31 6.48 19.73
C ALA A 107 15.99 5.82 21.09
N ARG A 108 14.87 6.18 21.75
CA ARG A 108 14.44 5.53 23.00
C ARG A 108 13.90 4.12 22.73
N PRO A 109 13.85 3.24 23.75
CA PRO A 109 13.32 1.88 23.59
C PRO A 109 11.89 1.80 23.03
N ASP A 110 11.04 2.80 23.33
CA ASP A 110 9.67 2.93 22.81
C ASP A 110 9.57 3.63 21.45
N GLY A 111 10.70 4.06 20.88
CA GLY A 111 10.77 4.85 19.66
C GLY A 111 10.26 4.13 18.41
N GLY A 112 10.35 2.80 18.35
CA GLY A 112 9.88 2.02 17.21
C GLY A 112 8.37 2.13 16.97
N THR A 113 7.58 2.20 18.03
CA THR A 113 6.12 2.40 17.93
C THR A 113 5.79 3.77 17.35
N LEU A 114 6.48 4.81 17.82
CA LEU A 114 6.34 6.18 17.30
C LEU A 114 6.74 6.26 15.83
N GLU A 115 7.82 5.58 15.45
CA GLU A 115 8.30 5.53 14.07
C GLU A 115 7.26 4.93 13.13
N THR A 116 6.67 3.80 13.52
CA THR A 116 5.59 3.15 12.76
C THR A 116 4.37 4.08 12.59
N VAL A 117 4.03 4.87 13.62
CA VAL A 117 2.95 5.87 13.52
C VAL A 117 3.29 6.99 12.54
N ILE A 118 4.50 7.53 12.62
CA ILE A 118 4.97 8.60 11.72
C ILE A 118 4.98 8.11 10.27
N VAL A 119 5.64 6.97 10.00
CA VAL A 119 5.73 6.39 8.67
C VAL A 119 4.34 6.05 8.14
N GLY A 120 3.49 5.42 8.95
CA GLY A 120 2.13 5.07 8.55
C GLY A 120 1.27 6.27 8.16
N ARG A 121 1.41 7.42 8.84
CA ARG A 121 0.68 8.64 8.50
C ARG A 121 1.21 9.33 7.24
N LEU A 122 2.52 9.40 7.06
CA LEU A 122 3.10 9.96 5.82
C LEU A 122 2.75 9.08 4.62
N LEU A 123 2.79 7.76 4.81
CA LEU A 123 2.42 6.78 3.79
C LEU A 123 0.94 6.91 3.41
N SER A 124 0.02 7.03 4.38
CA SER A 124 -1.41 7.14 4.08
C SER A 124 -1.75 8.39 3.26
N VAL A 125 -1.08 9.51 3.53
CA VAL A 125 -1.19 10.73 2.72
C VAL A 125 -0.75 10.46 1.28
N ALA A 126 0.44 9.89 1.08
CA ALA A 126 0.96 9.57 -0.25
C ALA A 126 0.07 8.56 -1.01
N GLN A 127 -0.43 7.53 -0.32
CA GLN A 127 -1.37 6.55 -0.89
C GLN A 127 -2.69 7.20 -1.32
N GLY A 128 -3.16 8.25 -0.65
CA GLY A 128 -4.31 9.05 -1.09
C GLY A 128 -4.11 9.73 -2.45
N PHE A 129 -2.89 10.16 -2.78
CA PHE A 129 -2.57 10.67 -4.14
C PHE A 129 -2.49 9.54 -5.15
N VAL A 130 -1.90 8.41 -4.77
CA VAL A 130 -1.76 7.26 -5.68
C VAL A 130 -3.12 6.65 -6.02
N ASN A 131 -4.05 6.57 -5.08
CA ASN A 131 -5.43 6.15 -5.34
C ASN A 131 -6.11 7.06 -6.38
N ARG A 132 -6.00 8.38 -6.25
CA ARG A 132 -6.53 9.32 -7.25
C ARG A 132 -5.90 9.14 -8.63
N LYS A 133 -4.60 8.89 -8.69
CA LYS A 133 -3.90 8.56 -9.95
C LYS A 133 -4.38 7.23 -10.56
N LEU A 134 -4.76 6.26 -9.72
CA LEU A 134 -5.27 4.97 -10.15
C LEU A 134 -6.71 5.05 -10.70
N GLU A 135 -7.52 5.98 -10.17
CA GLU A 135 -8.87 6.29 -10.64
C GLU A 135 -8.86 6.96 -12.03
N ASP A 136 -7.84 7.75 -12.33
CA ASP A 136 -7.61 8.34 -13.66
C ASP A 136 -6.92 7.35 -14.62
N GLU A 137 -7.68 6.36 -15.11
CA GLU A 137 -7.17 5.34 -16.04
C GLU A 137 -6.61 5.97 -17.34
N VAL A 138 -7.19 7.06 -17.83
CA VAL A 138 -6.74 7.75 -19.03
C VAL A 138 -5.41 8.44 -18.79
N GLY A 139 -5.30 9.23 -17.73
CA GLY A 139 -4.05 9.89 -17.35
C GLY A 139 -2.94 8.89 -17.03
N LEU A 140 -3.27 7.74 -16.42
CA LEU A 140 -2.31 6.67 -16.17
C LEU A 140 -1.77 6.06 -17.47
N ARG A 141 -2.62 5.82 -18.49
CA ARG A 141 -2.16 5.36 -19.81
C ARG A 141 -1.24 6.38 -20.48
N MET A 142 -1.64 7.66 -20.47
CA MET A 142 -0.85 8.73 -21.08
C MET A 142 0.51 8.91 -20.38
N ALA A 143 0.55 8.76 -19.06
CA ALA A 143 1.80 8.72 -18.31
C ALA A 143 2.66 7.50 -18.69
N ALA A 144 2.07 6.30 -18.75
CA ALA A 144 2.78 5.08 -19.10
C ALA A 144 3.46 5.19 -20.47
N THR A 145 2.76 5.70 -21.49
CA THR A 145 3.32 5.94 -22.83
C THR A 145 4.49 6.92 -22.81
N ARG A 146 4.39 8.03 -22.05
CA ARG A 146 5.49 8.99 -21.91
C ARG A 146 6.70 8.39 -21.20
N ASP A 147 6.46 7.53 -20.22
CA ASP A 147 7.49 6.84 -19.44
C ASP A 147 8.05 5.59 -20.17
N GLY A 148 7.58 5.31 -21.39
CA GLY A 148 8.04 4.17 -22.20
C GLY A 148 7.67 2.80 -21.62
N CYS A 149 6.61 2.72 -20.81
CA CYS A 149 6.12 1.48 -20.20
C CYS A 149 4.66 1.20 -20.58
N THR A 150 4.25 -0.05 -20.36
CA THR A 150 2.86 -0.45 -20.59
C THR A 150 1.96 0.08 -19.49
N TYR A 151 0.66 0.22 -19.80
CA TYR A 151 -0.36 0.55 -18.81
C TYR A 151 -0.34 -0.42 -17.61
N LEU A 152 -0.15 -1.73 -17.89
CA LEU A 152 -0.13 -2.74 -16.84
C LEU A 152 1.07 -2.56 -15.91
N GLU A 153 2.27 -2.32 -16.44
CA GLU A 153 3.46 -2.05 -15.62
C GLU A 153 3.29 -0.80 -14.76
N ALA A 154 2.79 0.29 -15.36
CA ALA A 154 2.52 1.53 -14.62
C ALA A 154 1.49 1.30 -13.50
N ARG A 155 0.40 0.58 -13.80
CA ARG A 155 -0.63 0.22 -12.82
C ARG A 155 -0.05 -0.64 -11.70
N MET A 156 0.69 -1.70 -12.03
CA MET A 156 1.29 -2.61 -11.06
C MET A 156 2.17 -1.88 -10.06
N ARG A 157 2.99 -0.93 -10.53
CA ARG A 157 3.83 -0.09 -9.66
C ARG A 157 3.00 0.68 -8.63
N LEU A 158 1.85 1.25 -9.04
CA LEU A 158 0.95 1.94 -8.12
C LEU A 158 0.29 0.98 -7.12
N LEU A 159 -0.17 -0.19 -7.60
CA LEU A 159 -0.84 -1.18 -6.74
C LEU A 159 0.09 -1.74 -5.67
N GLU A 160 1.37 -1.96 -6.01
CA GLU A 160 2.40 -2.43 -5.08
C GLU A 160 2.66 -1.42 -3.98
N PHE A 161 2.80 -0.13 -4.33
CA PHE A 161 2.95 0.93 -3.34
C PHE A 161 1.72 1.09 -2.44
N LEU A 162 0.51 0.93 -2.99
CA LEU A 162 -0.74 0.96 -2.21
C LEU A 162 -0.86 -0.22 -1.23
N ASP A 163 -0.16 -1.33 -1.46
CA ASP A 163 -0.12 -2.48 -0.55
C ASP A 163 1.02 -2.37 0.48
N ALA A 164 1.94 -1.42 0.31
CA ALA A 164 3.02 -1.15 1.26
C ALA A 164 2.47 -0.72 2.63
N ASP A 165 3.21 -1.07 3.67
CA ASP A 165 3.01 -0.59 5.03
C ASP A 165 4.33 -0.08 5.62
N SER A 166 4.33 0.32 6.88
CA SER A 166 5.52 0.86 7.54
C SER A 166 6.72 -0.07 7.51
N ALA A 167 6.51 -1.39 7.45
CA ALA A 167 7.58 -2.39 7.44
C ALA A 167 8.05 -2.75 6.03
N SER A 168 7.17 -2.69 5.03
CA SER A 168 7.50 -3.02 3.63
C SER A 168 7.88 -1.83 2.75
N LEU A 169 7.67 -0.60 3.23
CA LEU A 169 8.06 0.61 2.51
C LEU A 169 9.56 0.64 2.23
N THR A 170 9.95 0.97 1.00
CA THR A 170 11.35 1.01 0.58
C THR A 170 11.87 2.44 0.39
N PRO A 171 13.21 2.65 0.35
CA PRO A 171 13.78 3.96 0.04
C PRO A 171 13.39 4.49 -1.34
N ARG A 172 13.19 3.59 -2.31
CA ARG A 172 12.73 3.93 -3.66
C ARG A 172 11.30 4.48 -3.61
N ASP A 173 10.43 3.85 -2.84
CA ASP A 173 9.06 4.32 -2.67
C ASP A 173 9.02 5.73 -2.05
N CYS A 174 9.96 6.03 -1.15
CA CYS A 174 10.08 7.36 -0.56
C CYS A 174 10.41 8.43 -1.61
N GLU A 175 11.39 8.16 -2.48
CA GLU A 175 11.77 9.06 -3.57
C GLU A 175 10.65 9.22 -4.62
N GLU A 176 9.98 8.12 -4.99
CA GLU A 176 8.99 8.11 -6.06
C GLU A 176 7.61 8.64 -5.61
N PHE A 177 7.19 8.29 -4.39
CA PHE A 177 5.82 8.53 -3.92
C PHE A 177 5.70 9.52 -2.77
N LEU A 178 6.69 9.63 -1.88
CA LEU A 178 6.56 10.53 -0.70
C LEU A 178 7.17 11.91 -0.97
N ARG A 179 8.45 11.97 -1.36
CA ARG A 179 9.18 13.24 -1.58
C ARG A 179 8.50 14.21 -2.55
N PRO A 180 7.87 13.77 -3.66
CA PRO A 180 7.23 14.70 -4.58
C PRO A 180 5.92 15.32 -4.05
N ARG A 181 5.31 14.75 -3.00
CA ARG A 181 4.03 15.26 -2.45
C ARG A 181 4.15 15.93 -1.09
N ILE A 182 5.18 15.58 -0.31
CA ILE A 182 5.36 16.10 1.04
C ILE A 182 6.48 17.13 1.03
N ASN A 183 6.16 18.37 1.38
CA ASN A 183 7.14 19.43 1.53
C ASN A 183 7.85 19.32 2.88
N THR A 184 7.07 19.34 3.96
CA THR A 184 7.57 19.16 5.32
C THR A 184 6.50 18.54 6.22
N TRP A 185 6.89 17.98 7.35
CA TRP A 185 5.97 17.50 8.37
C TRP A 185 6.47 17.77 9.78
N ASP A 186 5.53 17.79 10.72
CA ASP A 186 5.78 17.97 12.14
C ASP A 186 4.83 17.08 12.95
N ILE A 187 5.23 16.73 14.17
CA ILE A 187 4.46 15.91 15.11
C ILE A 187 4.51 16.49 16.52
N ASP A 188 3.34 16.64 17.13
CA ASP A 188 3.21 16.82 18.56
C ASP A 188 3.47 15.48 19.27
N LEU A 189 4.50 15.41 20.10
CA LEU A 189 4.97 14.15 20.69
C LEU A 189 4.09 13.64 21.84
N GLU A 190 3.18 14.45 22.37
CA GLU A 190 2.27 14.06 23.45
C GLU A 190 0.97 13.50 22.87
N THR A 191 0.40 14.21 21.90
CA THR A 191 -0.87 13.86 21.26
C THR A 191 -0.71 12.96 20.02
N HIS A 192 0.52 12.84 19.52
CA HIS A 192 0.84 12.27 18.21
C HIS A 192 0.12 12.99 17.05
N ALA A 193 -0.39 14.21 17.23
CA ALA A 193 -1.00 14.98 16.15
C ALA A 193 0.08 15.37 15.13
N MET A 194 -0.18 15.13 13.84
CA MET A 194 0.78 15.44 12.78
C MET A 194 0.25 16.56 11.90
N ARG A 195 1.13 17.51 11.59
CA ARG A 195 0.92 18.54 10.57
C ARG A 195 1.78 18.19 9.37
N ILE A 196 1.16 17.96 8.22
CA ILE A 196 1.84 17.58 6.98
C ILE A 196 1.56 18.68 5.96
N VAL A 197 2.62 19.32 5.47
CA VAL A 197 2.55 20.35 4.43
C VAL A 197 2.80 19.67 3.08
N LEU A 198 1.82 19.76 2.20
CA LEU A 198 1.88 19.20 0.86
C LEU A 198 2.64 20.14 -0.08
N ARG A 199 3.13 19.60 -1.19
CA ARG A 199 3.65 20.38 -2.33
C ARG A 199 2.53 20.73 -3.31
#